data_AF-A0A7W1SVG3-F1
#
_entry.id   AF-A0A7W1SVG3-F1
#
_cell.length_a   1.000
_cell.length_b   1.000
_cell.length_c   1.000
_cell.angle_alpha   90.00
_cell.angle_beta   90.00
_cell.angle_gamma   90.00
#
_symmetry.space_group_name_H-M   'P 1'
#
loop_
_entity.id
_entity.type
_entity.pdbx_description
1 polymer ?
#
loop_
_entity_poly.entity_id
_entity_poly.type
_entity_poly.pdbx_seq_one_letter_code
_entity_poly.pdbx_strand_id
1 'polypeptide(L)'
;MTKRTNLIGLISVFCLLLSLAGCGNSSTPQVSQQPPLSAGNVNLIFVSSEDLAYHVAGDIDPATANLTNQGLQRTLLLGSFLKQRVLGGENVTSIYALAPMTHLQTANEYPDMAALETVQQFAMLNRATVPQEGSAHSFPIFASYAAGAVPDGVAAPVFACPACQGLDFRDPDNINETMVDQIIQNNAAGFYVMSAPWETIHTLMAGLNAQEGYNLTIPDHYAGPDSVYAISIAPSREAKLVSYDSDLHPGAGYPELPPGHILPATCDSTFHYEVTAGVGGAMVPLNSNVNETVYFIRHAEAHPTADWDDGNYIGAGQWRALALPSALQGKIHPDAVYAIDPAVGIPGDVGSILSSYVRPSLTALPYAIANKLPYHLAASVAVFAQNPPQLSTAASNFFFTNGTFSGRTLLAAWEHDHIPPTIDALLASYQSVLTAPKWHDDDYDSIWTVRLDAQGNLSVDNDFCEGIDSTALPKAAPVF
;
A
#
# COMPACT_ATOMS: atom_id res chain seq x y z
N MET A 1 87.52 65.51 -6.98
CA MET A 1 86.35 66.25 -6.47
C MET A 1 85.19 65.28 -6.31
N THR A 2 84.68 65.16 -5.07
CA THR A 2 83.32 64.72 -4.66
C THR A 2 82.75 63.32 -5.03
N LYS A 3 82.83 62.42 -4.02
CA LYS A 3 81.79 61.53 -3.40
C LYS A 3 80.89 60.64 -4.31
N ARG A 4 81.06 59.30 -4.27
CA ARG A 4 80.40 58.26 -3.39
C ARG A 4 79.00 57.84 -3.89
N THR A 5 78.85 56.68 -4.56
CA THR A 5 78.59 55.28 -4.09
C THR A 5 77.13 54.89 -3.81
N ASN A 6 76.70 53.88 -4.59
CA ASN A 6 75.81 52.73 -4.34
C ASN A 6 74.29 52.94 -4.14
N LEU A 7 73.50 52.27 -5.00
CA LEU A 7 72.49 51.32 -4.53
C LEU A 7 72.15 50.26 -5.60
N ILE A 8 72.83 49.12 -5.51
CA ILE A 8 72.40 47.81 -6.01
C ILE A 8 71.67 47.15 -4.83
N GLY A 9 70.46 46.63 -5.02
CA GLY A 9 69.71 45.98 -3.94
C GLY A 9 68.50 45.17 -4.41
N LEU A 10 68.72 43.86 -4.49
CA LEU A 10 67.78 42.75 -4.26
C LEU A 10 66.47 42.71 -5.08
N ILE A 11 66.56 41.99 -6.21
CA ILE A 11 65.53 41.05 -6.65
C ILE A 11 65.88 39.71 -5.98
N SER A 12 64.90 39.07 -5.34
CA SER A 12 64.88 37.73 -4.70
C SER A 12 64.62 37.80 -3.20
N VAL A 13 63.72 36.93 -2.74
CA VAL A 13 63.16 36.78 -1.37
C VAL A 13 61.89 37.63 -1.12
N PHE A 14 60.80 37.26 -1.80
CA PHE A 14 59.42 37.47 -1.31
C PHE A 14 58.51 36.29 -1.69
N CYS A 15 59.04 35.07 -1.58
CA CYS A 15 58.27 33.84 -1.48
C CYS A 15 58.66 33.19 -0.15
N LEU A 16 57.66 32.77 0.63
CA LEU A 16 57.71 32.33 2.04
C LEU A 16 57.63 33.45 3.08
N LEU A 17 56.39 33.87 3.41
CA LEU A 17 55.87 34.06 4.77
C LEU A 17 54.46 34.69 4.70
N LEU A 18 53.46 33.90 4.30
CA LEU A 18 52.04 34.15 4.58
C LEU A 18 51.36 32.81 4.88
N SER A 19 51.77 32.22 6.00
CA SER A 19 51.02 31.22 6.74
C SER A 19 50.37 31.92 7.94
N LEU A 20 49.09 31.63 8.18
CA LEU A 20 48.18 32.14 9.23
C LEU A 20 47.18 33.22 8.77
N ALA A 21 46.25 32.80 7.90
CA ALA A 21 44.88 33.30 7.89
C ALA A 21 43.94 32.09 7.86
N GLY A 22 43.53 31.63 9.05
CA GLY A 22 42.37 30.76 9.20
C GLY A 22 41.14 31.64 9.45
N CYS A 23 40.03 31.31 8.78
CA CYS A 23 38.64 31.29 9.28
C CYS A 23 37.68 31.28 8.09
N GLY A 24 36.79 30.28 8.04
CA GLY A 24 35.62 30.28 7.15
C GLY A 24 35.48 29.09 6.22
N ASN A 25 35.94 27.88 6.59
CA ASN A 25 35.31 26.69 6.00
C ASN A 25 33.88 26.66 6.54
N SER A 26 32.90 27.03 5.72
CA SER A 26 31.53 26.57 5.87
C SER A 26 31.53 25.07 5.63
N SER A 27 31.92 24.32 6.67
CA SER A 27 31.53 22.93 6.81
C SER A 27 30.02 22.92 6.95
N THR A 28 29.31 22.84 5.83
CA THR A 28 28.05 22.10 5.82
C THR A 28 28.36 20.78 6.52
N PRO A 29 27.64 20.42 7.60
CA PRO A 29 27.81 19.11 8.20
C PRO A 29 27.64 18.10 7.07
N GLN A 30 28.69 17.33 6.75
CA GLN A 30 28.46 16.09 6.03
C GLN A 30 27.61 15.27 6.99
N VAL A 31 26.31 15.16 6.70
CA VAL A 31 25.48 14.11 7.29
C VAL A 31 26.25 12.82 7.03
N SER A 32 26.76 12.18 8.08
CA SER A 32 27.50 10.93 7.91
C SER A 32 26.51 9.91 7.37
N GLN A 33 26.53 9.68 6.06
CA GLN A 33 25.64 8.73 5.43
C GLN A 33 25.94 7.36 6.01
N GLN A 34 25.00 6.80 6.76
CA GLN A 34 25.12 5.45 7.29
C GLN A 34 25.32 4.48 6.11
N PRO A 35 26.25 3.52 6.21
CA PRO A 35 26.38 2.49 5.20
C PRO A 35 25.13 1.60 5.18
N PRO A 36 24.86 0.89 4.07
CA PRO A 36 23.83 -0.14 4.04
C PRO A 36 24.03 -1.19 5.13
N LEU A 37 22.93 -1.80 5.55
CA LEU A 37 22.93 -2.91 6.50
C LEU A 37 23.58 -4.15 5.89
N SER A 38 24.22 -4.97 6.73
CA SER A 38 24.83 -6.23 6.30
C SER A 38 23.76 -7.30 6.08
N ALA A 39 23.70 -7.89 4.88
CA ALA A 39 22.83 -9.04 4.59
C ALA A 39 23.18 -10.29 5.41
N GLY A 40 24.36 -10.34 6.06
CA GLY A 40 24.76 -11.41 6.97
C GLY A 40 24.17 -11.30 8.38
N ASN A 41 23.43 -10.22 8.68
CA ASN A 41 22.77 -10.00 9.96
C ASN A 41 21.26 -10.29 9.86
N VAL A 42 20.60 -10.51 10.99
CA VAL A 42 19.15 -10.33 11.08
C VAL A 42 18.88 -8.84 11.24
N ASN A 43 18.29 -8.21 10.22
CA ASN A 43 17.99 -6.78 10.26
C ASN A 43 16.48 -6.57 10.42
N LEU A 44 16.07 -6.09 11.59
CA LEU A 44 14.71 -5.64 11.86
C LEU A 44 14.66 -4.15 11.52
N ILE A 45 13.96 -3.77 10.47
CA ILE A 45 13.92 -2.42 9.92
C ILE A 45 12.54 -1.83 10.17
N PHE A 46 12.49 -0.73 10.89
CA PHE A 46 11.28 -0.09 11.37
C PHE A 46 11.05 1.21 10.59
N VAL A 47 9.93 1.26 9.87
CA VAL A 47 9.51 2.38 9.02
C VAL A 47 8.21 2.92 9.59
N SER A 48 8.28 4.05 10.29
CA SER A 48 7.07 4.69 10.82
C SER A 48 6.19 5.14 9.67
N SER A 49 4.97 4.62 9.59
CA SER A 49 3.93 5.22 8.75
C SER A 49 3.37 6.45 9.45
N GLU A 50 2.90 7.40 8.65
CA GLU A 50 2.26 8.60 9.17
C GLU A 50 0.78 8.36 9.47
N ASP A 51 0.27 9.02 10.50
CA ASP A 51 -1.13 8.99 10.90
C ASP A 51 -1.57 10.36 11.46
N LEU A 52 -2.81 10.48 11.94
CA LEU A 52 -3.30 11.75 12.49
C LEU A 52 -2.52 12.25 13.71
N ALA A 53 -1.89 11.35 14.48
CA ALA A 53 -1.15 11.70 15.69
C ALA A 53 0.30 12.10 15.39
N TYR A 54 0.94 11.40 14.44
CA TYR A 54 2.35 11.50 14.09
C TYR A 54 2.51 11.61 12.58
N HIS A 55 2.57 12.85 12.11
CA HIS A 55 2.84 13.20 10.72
C HIS A 55 3.59 14.53 10.61
N VAL A 56 4.19 14.78 9.45
CA VAL A 56 4.64 16.11 9.07
C VAL A 56 3.53 16.84 8.32
N ALA A 57 3.50 18.16 8.46
CA ALA A 57 2.48 19.00 7.85
C ALA A 57 2.38 18.76 6.33
N GLY A 58 1.17 18.44 5.88
CA GLY A 58 0.86 18.22 4.49
C GLY A 58 0.82 16.76 4.05
N ASP A 59 1.33 15.81 4.83
CA ASP A 59 1.40 14.40 4.39
C ASP A 59 0.13 13.60 4.69
N ILE A 60 -0.66 14.00 5.69
CA ILE A 60 -1.96 13.40 6.03
C ILE A 60 -3.10 14.41 5.78
N ASP A 61 -4.17 13.97 5.12
CA ASP A 61 -5.42 14.73 5.08
C ASP A 61 -6.24 14.46 6.35
N PRO A 62 -6.47 15.46 7.22
CA PRO A 62 -7.17 15.24 8.47
C PRO A 62 -8.65 14.85 8.29
N ALA A 63 -9.25 15.10 7.12
CA ALA A 63 -10.64 14.76 6.85
C ALA A 63 -10.81 13.28 6.48
N THR A 64 -9.83 12.68 5.82
CA THR A 64 -9.88 11.28 5.38
C THR A 64 -8.98 10.36 6.19
N ALA A 65 -8.09 10.91 7.03
CA ALA A 65 -7.01 10.19 7.71
C ALA A 65 -6.19 9.28 6.79
N ASN A 66 -5.98 9.76 5.57
CA ASN A 66 -5.15 9.08 4.60
C ASN A 66 -4.03 10.00 4.10
N LEU A 67 -3.04 9.45 3.39
CA LEU A 67 -2.01 10.24 2.76
C LEU A 67 -2.64 11.30 1.84
N THR A 68 -2.01 12.46 1.78
CA THR A 68 -2.23 13.40 0.68
C THR A 68 -1.35 13.03 -0.51
N ASN A 69 -1.45 13.81 -1.60
CA ASN A 69 -0.49 13.74 -2.70
C ASN A 69 0.98 13.89 -2.23
N GLN A 70 1.24 14.76 -1.25
CA GLN A 70 2.59 14.98 -0.70
C GLN A 70 3.08 13.74 0.05
N GLY A 71 2.21 13.17 0.91
CA GLY A 71 2.50 11.95 1.65
C GLY A 71 2.74 10.76 0.71
N LEU A 72 1.88 10.57 -0.29
CA LEU A 72 2.07 9.55 -1.33
C LEU A 72 3.41 9.74 -2.06
N GLN A 73 3.76 10.98 -2.43
CA GLN A 73 5.04 11.22 -3.09
C GLN A 73 6.23 10.92 -2.16
N ARG A 74 6.11 11.18 -0.84
CA ARG A 74 7.12 10.77 0.14
C ARG A 74 7.32 9.26 0.13
N THR A 75 6.24 8.49 0.23
CA THR A 75 6.33 7.02 0.34
C THR A 75 6.93 6.38 -0.91
N LEU A 76 6.63 6.95 -2.09
CA LEU A 76 7.26 6.54 -3.35
C LEU A 76 8.79 6.75 -3.32
N LEU A 77 9.25 7.93 -2.88
CA LEU A 77 10.68 8.23 -2.75
C LEU A 77 11.36 7.40 -1.64
N LEU A 78 10.66 7.18 -0.53
CA LEU A 78 11.13 6.36 0.57
C LEU A 78 11.37 4.91 0.14
N GLY A 79 10.53 4.36 -0.75
CA GLY A 79 10.74 3.03 -1.32
C GLY A 79 12.09 2.90 -2.02
N SER A 80 12.46 3.88 -2.86
CA SER A 80 13.78 3.96 -3.51
C SER A 80 14.90 4.06 -2.47
N PHE A 81 14.71 4.89 -1.44
CA PHE A 81 15.68 5.06 -0.35
C PHE A 81 15.93 3.76 0.42
N LEU A 82 14.87 3.06 0.85
CA LEU A 82 14.98 1.78 1.56
C LEU A 82 15.76 0.76 0.73
N LYS A 83 15.41 0.62 -0.56
CA LYS A 83 16.07 -0.33 -1.46
C LYS A 83 17.55 -0.02 -1.63
N GLN A 84 17.90 1.23 -1.89
CA GLN A 84 19.26 1.60 -2.28
C GLN A 84 20.18 1.89 -1.10
N ARG A 85 19.67 2.59 -0.08
CA ARG A 85 20.46 3.16 1.01
C ARG A 85 20.46 2.30 2.26
N VAL A 86 19.34 1.64 2.56
CA VAL A 86 19.23 0.75 3.74
C VAL A 86 19.67 -0.67 3.38
N LEU A 87 19.16 -1.24 2.28
CA LEU A 87 19.48 -2.61 1.86
C LEU A 87 20.71 -2.71 0.93
N GLY A 88 21.18 -1.59 0.36
CA GLY A 88 22.32 -1.62 -0.56
C GLY A 88 22.02 -2.25 -1.92
N GLY A 89 20.75 -2.26 -2.33
CA GLY A 89 20.26 -2.90 -3.56
C GLY A 89 19.81 -4.35 -3.40
N GLU A 90 20.07 -4.97 -2.24
CA GLU A 90 19.67 -6.34 -1.94
C GLU A 90 18.16 -6.51 -1.87
N ASN A 91 17.69 -7.75 -2.04
CA ASN A 91 16.26 -8.08 -1.94
C ASN A 91 15.82 -8.16 -0.46
N VAL A 92 14.60 -7.71 -0.17
CA VAL A 92 13.99 -7.89 1.15
C VAL A 92 13.71 -9.38 1.44
N THR A 93 13.66 -9.73 2.72
CA THR A 93 13.30 -11.08 3.19
C THR A 93 11.81 -11.18 3.53
N SER A 94 11.27 -10.20 4.25
CA SER A 94 9.84 -10.09 4.56
C SER A 94 9.43 -8.63 4.72
N ILE A 95 8.18 -8.31 4.38
CA ILE A 95 7.56 -7.02 4.65
C ILE A 95 6.32 -7.26 5.52
N TYR A 96 6.24 -6.57 6.65
CA TYR A 96 5.11 -6.58 7.57
C TYR A 96 4.53 -5.18 7.63
N ALA A 97 3.21 -5.08 7.51
CA ALA A 97 2.47 -3.83 7.65
C ALA A 97 1.39 -3.97 8.72
N LEU A 98 0.92 -2.84 9.22
CA LEU A 98 -0.24 -2.78 10.11
C LEU A 98 -1.48 -3.41 9.44
N ALA A 99 -2.21 -4.24 10.17
CA ALA A 99 -3.56 -4.67 9.82
C ALA A 99 -4.53 -3.48 9.96
N PRO A 100 -5.08 -2.91 8.86
CA PRO A 100 -5.68 -1.57 8.89
C PRO A 100 -6.87 -1.39 9.82
N MET A 101 -7.68 -2.42 10.02
CA MET A 101 -8.85 -2.32 10.92
C MET A 101 -8.49 -2.39 12.41
N THR A 102 -7.22 -2.62 12.76
CA THR A 102 -6.77 -2.58 14.16
C THR A 102 -6.54 -1.15 14.66
N HIS A 103 -6.40 -0.20 13.74
CA HIS A 103 -6.27 1.23 14.01
C HIS A 103 -7.26 2.01 13.15
N LEU A 104 -8.38 2.43 13.76
CA LEU A 104 -9.37 3.27 13.09
C LEU A 104 -9.16 4.73 13.48
N GLN A 105 -9.12 5.59 12.47
CA GLN A 105 -8.83 7.01 12.60
C GLN A 105 -10.09 7.87 12.36
N THR A 106 -10.08 9.10 12.88
CA THR A 106 -11.20 10.07 12.86
C THR A 106 -12.46 9.63 13.62
N ALA A 107 -13.46 10.50 13.68
CA ALA A 107 -14.80 10.15 14.17
C ALA A 107 -15.60 9.25 13.20
N ASN A 108 -15.14 9.10 11.95
CA ASN A 108 -15.76 8.25 10.93
C ASN A 108 -15.13 6.85 10.85
N GLU A 109 -14.18 6.55 11.74
CA GLU A 109 -13.56 5.23 11.88
C GLU A 109 -12.93 4.71 10.57
N TYR A 110 -12.20 5.57 9.86
CA TYR A 110 -11.48 5.19 8.64
C TYR A 110 -10.30 4.26 8.97
N PRO A 111 -10.07 3.20 8.18
CA PRO A 111 -8.97 2.27 8.39
C PRO A 111 -7.61 2.94 8.14
N ASP A 112 -6.61 2.58 8.94
CA ASP A 112 -5.24 3.05 8.75
C ASP A 112 -4.53 2.28 7.62
N MET A 113 -4.61 2.85 6.41
CA MET A 113 -3.96 2.30 5.22
C MET A 113 -2.53 2.79 5.02
N ALA A 114 -2.08 3.80 5.78
CA ALA A 114 -0.82 4.49 5.52
C ALA A 114 0.40 3.55 5.66
N ALA A 115 0.32 2.55 6.55
CA ALA A 115 1.36 1.53 6.69
C ALA A 115 1.57 0.72 5.40
N LEU A 116 0.49 0.29 4.75
CA LEU A 116 0.55 -0.43 3.47
C LEU A 116 1.07 0.48 2.36
N GLU A 117 0.58 1.72 2.30
CA GLU A 117 1.00 2.72 1.31
C GLU A 117 2.49 3.06 1.43
N THR A 118 3.00 3.12 2.65
CA THR A 118 4.40 3.45 2.97
C THR A 118 5.39 2.44 2.37
N VAL A 119 5.03 1.15 2.38
CA VAL A 119 5.92 0.07 1.90
C VAL A 119 5.57 -0.44 0.51
N GLN A 120 4.48 0.01 -0.11
CA GLN A 120 4.04 -0.56 -1.38
C GLN A 120 5.06 -0.36 -2.50
N GLN A 121 5.58 0.86 -2.68
CA GLN A 121 6.63 1.10 -3.67
C GLN A 121 7.90 0.28 -3.36
N PHE A 122 8.25 0.13 -2.09
CA PHE A 122 9.38 -0.71 -1.69
C PHE A 122 9.15 -2.17 -2.07
N ALA A 123 7.94 -2.71 -1.87
CA ALA A 123 7.59 -4.07 -2.30
C ALA A 123 7.78 -4.24 -3.81
N MET A 124 7.36 -3.25 -4.60
CA MET A 124 7.46 -3.28 -6.07
C MET A 124 8.91 -3.18 -6.60
N LEU A 125 9.81 -2.57 -5.82
CA LEU A 125 11.25 -2.51 -6.11
C LEU A 125 12.00 -3.79 -5.70
N ASN A 126 11.32 -4.73 -5.04
CA ASN A 126 11.82 -6.06 -4.70
C ASN A 126 11.22 -7.12 -5.63
N ARG A 127 11.70 -8.37 -5.48
CA ARG A 127 11.27 -9.50 -6.30
C ARG A 127 10.95 -10.71 -5.44
N ALA A 128 9.72 -11.19 -5.54
CA ALA A 128 9.29 -12.48 -5.05
C ALA A 128 9.49 -13.53 -6.15
N THR A 129 9.85 -14.74 -5.73
CA THR A 129 9.96 -15.89 -6.63
C THR A 129 9.00 -16.96 -6.18
N VAL A 130 8.07 -17.29 -7.06
CA VAL A 130 7.19 -18.43 -6.90
C VAL A 130 7.89 -19.65 -7.52
N PRO A 131 7.92 -20.80 -6.83
CA PRO A 131 8.43 -22.04 -7.41
C PRO A 131 7.68 -22.38 -8.71
N GLN A 132 8.42 -22.69 -9.78
CA GLN A 132 7.91 -23.07 -11.11
C GLN A 132 7.33 -21.92 -11.95
N GLU A 133 6.80 -20.86 -11.35
CA GLU A 133 6.28 -19.69 -12.07
C GLU A 133 7.31 -18.56 -12.29
N GLY A 134 8.39 -18.53 -11.50
CA GLY A 134 9.47 -17.56 -11.65
C GLY A 134 9.30 -16.29 -10.81
N SER A 135 9.99 -15.23 -11.20
CA SER A 135 10.13 -14.01 -10.37
C SER A 135 9.47 -12.79 -11.00
N ALA A 136 8.68 -12.07 -10.21
CA ALA A 136 8.06 -10.80 -10.61
C ALA A 136 8.67 -9.60 -9.86
N HIS A 137 8.38 -8.38 -10.32
CA HIS A 137 8.59 -7.15 -9.56
C HIS A 137 7.41 -6.95 -8.62
N SER A 138 7.48 -7.63 -7.49
CA SER A 138 6.48 -7.62 -6.42
C SER A 138 7.10 -8.28 -5.20
N PHE A 139 6.57 -7.99 -4.03
CA PHE A 139 6.86 -8.76 -2.82
C PHE A 139 5.60 -8.82 -1.95
N PRO A 140 5.29 -9.97 -1.31
CA PRO A 140 4.17 -10.07 -0.39
C PRO A 140 4.32 -9.07 0.76
N ILE A 141 3.21 -8.44 1.14
CA ILE A 141 3.11 -7.63 2.35
C ILE A 141 2.21 -8.38 3.32
N PHE A 142 2.76 -8.73 4.48
CA PHE A 142 2.02 -9.41 5.54
C PHE A 142 1.28 -8.40 6.39
N ALA A 143 -0.04 -8.44 6.31
CA ALA A 143 -0.97 -7.51 6.96
C ALA A 143 -2.18 -8.22 7.59
N SER A 144 -2.16 -9.55 7.66
CA SER A 144 -3.31 -10.32 8.16
C SER A 144 -3.42 -10.28 9.68
N TYR A 145 -4.65 -10.40 10.17
CA TYR A 145 -4.89 -10.49 11.62
C TYR A 145 -4.22 -11.71 12.22
N ALA A 146 -3.60 -11.54 13.40
CA ALA A 146 -3.18 -12.67 14.21
C ALA A 146 -4.39 -13.49 14.65
N ALA A 147 -4.17 -14.78 14.94
CA ALA A 147 -5.23 -15.66 15.41
C ALA A 147 -5.82 -15.13 16.73
N GLY A 148 -7.14 -14.89 16.75
CA GLY A 148 -7.84 -14.35 17.92
C GLY A 148 -7.78 -12.83 18.05
N ALA A 149 -7.07 -12.12 17.17
CA ALA A 149 -6.93 -10.66 17.19
C ALA A 149 -7.83 -9.93 16.17
N VAL A 150 -8.83 -10.61 15.59
CA VAL A 150 -9.75 -9.97 14.64
C VAL A 150 -10.58 -8.89 15.36
N PRO A 151 -10.60 -7.62 14.90
CA PRO A 151 -11.42 -6.58 15.50
C PRO A 151 -12.92 -6.86 15.42
N ASP A 152 -13.69 -6.26 16.32
CA ASP A 152 -15.15 -6.34 16.30
C ASP A 152 -15.72 -5.77 14.98
N GLY A 153 -16.73 -6.44 14.42
CA GLY A 153 -17.35 -6.03 13.15
C GLY A 153 -16.58 -6.42 11.88
N VAL A 154 -15.34 -6.92 12.02
CA VAL A 154 -14.58 -7.51 10.92
C VAL A 154 -14.96 -8.98 10.77
N ALA A 155 -15.11 -9.43 9.53
CA ALA A 155 -15.34 -10.83 9.24
C ALA A 155 -14.11 -11.66 9.60
N ALA A 156 -14.30 -12.68 10.44
CA ALA A 156 -13.24 -13.62 10.75
C ALA A 156 -12.76 -14.32 9.46
N PRO A 157 -11.45 -14.33 9.17
CA PRO A 157 -10.94 -15.07 8.04
C PRO A 157 -11.15 -16.57 8.31
N VAL A 158 -11.80 -17.28 7.38
CA VAL A 158 -11.98 -18.74 7.50
C VAL A 158 -10.68 -19.49 7.22
N PHE A 159 -9.79 -18.87 6.45
CA PHE A 159 -8.42 -19.31 6.30
C PHE A 159 -7.53 -18.50 7.24
N ALA A 160 -7.16 -19.10 8.38
CA ALA A 160 -6.09 -18.56 9.18
C ALA A 160 -4.79 -18.69 8.38
N CYS A 161 -4.13 -17.56 8.10
CA CYS A 161 -2.75 -17.55 7.64
C CYS A 161 -1.83 -17.02 8.74
N PRO A 162 -1.42 -17.85 9.72
CA PRO A 162 -0.47 -17.42 10.74
C PRO A 162 0.84 -16.90 10.15
N ALA A 163 1.26 -17.44 8.99
CA ALA A 163 2.46 -17.01 8.28
C ALA A 163 2.31 -15.63 7.61
N CYS A 164 1.08 -15.12 7.47
CA CYS A 164 0.77 -13.82 6.86
C CYS A 164 0.48 -12.74 7.89
N GLN A 165 0.66 -13.03 9.18
CA GLN A 165 0.39 -12.09 10.26
C GLN A 165 1.13 -10.77 10.00
N GLY A 166 0.38 -9.67 10.05
CA GLY A 166 0.92 -8.31 10.09
C GLY A 166 1.08 -7.79 11.52
N LEU A 167 1.24 -6.48 11.66
CA LEU A 167 1.26 -5.81 12.95
C LEU A 167 -0.16 -5.46 13.41
N ASP A 168 -0.42 -5.54 14.71
CA ASP A 168 -1.69 -5.10 15.33
C ASP A 168 -1.43 -3.86 16.20
N PHE A 169 -2.19 -2.79 15.98
CA PHE A 169 -2.01 -1.54 16.73
C PHE A 169 -2.33 -1.68 18.22
N ARG A 170 -3.29 -2.54 18.58
CA ARG A 170 -3.73 -2.77 19.97
C ARG A 170 -2.81 -3.76 20.69
N ASP A 171 -2.06 -4.53 19.92
CA ASP A 171 -1.07 -5.52 20.38
C ASP A 171 -1.56 -6.43 21.51
N PRO A 172 -2.71 -7.12 21.34
CA PRO A 172 -3.25 -7.99 22.38
C PRO A 172 -2.24 -9.11 22.69
N ASP A 173 -1.92 -9.29 23.97
CA ASP A 173 -0.99 -10.32 24.45
C ASP A 173 0.43 -10.26 23.81
N ASN A 174 0.90 -9.07 23.39
CA ASN A 174 2.23 -8.85 22.79
C ASN A 174 2.46 -9.72 21.55
N ILE A 175 1.47 -9.77 20.66
CA ILE A 175 1.52 -10.58 19.44
C ILE A 175 2.54 -10.04 18.44
N ASN A 176 2.82 -8.73 18.45
CA ASN A 176 3.85 -8.14 17.60
C ASN A 176 5.24 -8.61 18.03
N GLU A 177 5.57 -8.54 19.33
CA GLU A 177 6.84 -9.04 19.86
C GLU A 177 6.98 -10.53 19.59
N THR A 178 5.93 -11.33 19.87
CA THR A 178 5.94 -12.78 19.63
C THR A 178 6.29 -13.12 18.18
N MET A 179 5.75 -12.37 17.21
CA MET A 179 6.08 -12.55 15.80
C MET A 179 7.55 -12.24 15.52
N VAL A 180 8.07 -11.13 16.05
CA VAL A 180 9.46 -10.71 15.81
C VAL A 180 10.46 -11.61 16.54
N ASP A 181 10.13 -12.11 17.72
CA ASP A 181 10.94 -13.08 18.46
C ASP A 181 11.14 -14.35 17.65
N GLN A 182 10.12 -14.82 16.92
CA GLN A 182 10.27 -15.98 16.04
C GLN A 182 11.27 -15.71 14.91
N ILE A 183 11.29 -14.50 14.35
CA ILE A 183 12.29 -14.08 13.36
C ILE A 183 13.70 -14.15 13.97
N ILE A 184 13.89 -13.58 15.16
CA ILE A 184 15.18 -13.57 15.88
C ILE A 184 15.62 -15.00 16.23
N GLN A 185 14.71 -15.84 16.73
CA GLN A 185 14.99 -17.21 17.13
C GLN A 185 15.38 -18.09 15.94
N ASN A 186 14.71 -17.92 14.80
CA ASN A 186 15.02 -18.61 13.55
C ASN A 186 16.43 -18.25 13.03
N ASN A 187 16.96 -17.07 13.41
CA ASN A 187 18.32 -16.62 13.09
C ASN A 187 18.64 -16.67 11.57
N ALA A 188 17.62 -16.47 10.75
CA ALA A 188 17.76 -16.37 9.31
C ALA A 188 18.22 -14.94 8.99
N ALA A 189 19.47 -14.81 8.51
CA ALA A 189 19.99 -13.51 8.11
C ALA A 189 19.17 -12.93 6.94
N GLY A 190 18.99 -11.62 6.93
CA GLY A 190 18.12 -10.97 5.96
C GLY A 190 17.62 -9.60 6.41
N PHE A 191 16.62 -9.10 5.69
CA PHE A 191 16.00 -7.80 5.89
C PHE A 191 14.51 -7.96 6.12
N TYR A 192 14.05 -7.64 7.32
CA TYR A 192 12.67 -7.75 7.76
C TYR A 192 12.15 -6.34 7.99
N VAL A 193 11.30 -5.85 7.09
CA VAL A 193 10.77 -4.49 7.13
C VAL A 193 9.41 -4.48 7.80
N MET A 194 9.21 -3.57 8.74
CA MET A 194 8.02 -3.41 9.57
C MET A 194 7.51 -1.98 9.41
N SER A 195 6.27 -1.82 8.95
CA SER A 195 5.63 -0.51 8.82
C SER A 195 4.34 -0.43 9.60
N ALA A 196 4.27 0.56 10.49
CA ALA A 196 3.13 0.87 11.33
C ALA A 196 3.30 2.29 11.90
N PRO A 197 2.26 2.88 12.51
CA PRO A 197 2.36 4.15 13.22
C PRO A 197 3.46 4.15 14.28
N TRP A 198 3.91 5.35 14.64
CA TRP A 198 5.03 5.54 15.55
C TRP A 198 4.84 4.81 16.88
N GLU A 199 3.63 4.81 17.45
CA GLU A 199 3.34 4.15 18.72
C GLU A 199 3.58 2.64 18.66
N THR A 200 3.14 1.99 17.59
CA THR A 200 3.33 0.55 17.37
C THR A 200 4.82 0.25 17.18
N ILE A 201 5.50 1.02 16.34
CA ILE A 201 6.94 0.85 16.06
C ILE A 201 7.79 1.08 17.32
N HIS A 202 7.52 2.16 18.07
CA HIS A 202 8.20 2.49 19.31
C HIS A 202 8.01 1.40 20.36
N THR A 203 6.76 0.95 20.56
CA THR A 203 6.43 -0.09 21.53
C THR A 203 7.14 -1.39 21.19
N LEU A 204 7.08 -1.83 19.93
CA LEU A 204 7.76 -3.03 19.47
C LEU A 204 9.28 -2.95 19.66
N MET A 205 9.93 -1.85 19.28
CA MET A 205 11.37 -1.66 19.50
C MET A 205 11.74 -1.71 20.98
N ALA A 206 10.94 -1.05 21.84
CA ALA A 206 11.16 -1.03 23.28
C ALA A 206 10.95 -2.40 23.93
N GLY A 207 9.89 -3.11 23.53
CA GLY A 207 9.55 -4.47 23.97
C GLY A 207 10.68 -5.45 23.65
N LEU A 208 11.13 -5.47 22.39
CA LEU A 208 12.25 -6.31 21.94
C LEU A 208 13.54 -5.99 22.69
N ASN A 209 13.88 -4.71 22.84
CA ASN A 209 15.09 -4.30 23.55
C ASN A 209 15.09 -4.77 25.02
N ALA A 210 13.92 -4.73 25.67
CA ALA A 210 13.75 -5.21 27.04
C ALA A 210 13.80 -6.74 27.13
N GLN A 211 13.08 -7.44 26.26
CA GLN A 211 12.96 -8.90 26.27
C GLN A 211 14.27 -9.61 25.92
N GLU A 212 14.97 -9.12 24.90
CA GLU A 212 16.23 -9.70 24.43
C GLU A 212 17.44 -9.19 25.23
N GLY A 213 17.26 -8.14 26.05
CA GLY A 213 18.32 -7.59 26.91
C GLY A 213 19.44 -6.89 26.13
N TYR A 214 19.14 -6.34 24.95
CA TYR A 214 20.14 -5.69 24.08
C TYR A 214 20.69 -4.37 24.65
N ASN A 215 19.99 -3.74 25.59
CA ASN A 215 20.40 -2.48 26.23
C ASN A 215 20.69 -1.34 25.22
N LEU A 216 19.89 -1.28 24.17
CA LEU A 216 19.91 -0.24 23.15
C LEU A 216 19.24 1.04 23.66
N THR A 217 19.70 2.20 23.17
CA THR A 217 19.01 3.49 23.39
C THR A 217 17.94 3.67 22.33
N ILE A 218 16.71 3.27 22.64
CA ILE A 218 15.56 3.44 21.75
C ILE A 218 15.13 4.91 21.73
N PRO A 219 14.83 5.52 20.57
CA PRO A 219 14.33 6.88 20.50
C PRO A 219 12.97 6.98 21.21
N ASP A 220 12.78 8.03 22.01
CA ASP A 220 11.58 8.22 22.86
C ASP A 220 10.53 9.17 22.25
N HIS A 221 10.80 9.70 21.06
CA HIS A 221 9.93 10.63 20.35
C HIS A 221 9.94 10.36 18.85
N TYR A 222 8.82 10.70 18.21
CA TYR A 222 8.70 10.67 16.76
C TYR A 222 9.62 11.72 16.13
N ALA A 223 10.55 11.27 15.30
CA ALA A 223 11.54 12.11 14.63
C ALA A 223 11.09 12.61 13.24
N GLY A 224 9.87 12.27 12.82
CA GLY A 224 9.36 12.57 11.48
C GLY A 224 9.44 11.37 10.53
N PRO A 225 8.82 11.48 9.35
CA PRO A 225 8.68 10.37 8.41
C PRO A 225 9.97 10.02 7.66
N ASP A 226 11.00 10.87 7.76
CA ASP A 226 12.30 10.63 7.13
C ASP A 226 13.21 9.72 7.95
N SER A 227 12.85 9.45 9.21
CA SER A 227 13.62 8.61 10.12
C SER A 227 13.27 7.14 9.96
N VAL A 228 14.25 6.33 9.55
CA VAL A 228 14.16 4.87 9.50
C VAL A 228 15.11 4.28 10.55
N TYR A 229 14.60 3.39 11.39
CA TYR A 229 15.39 2.71 12.41
C TYR A 229 15.64 1.26 12.03
N ALA A 230 16.77 0.71 12.45
CA ALA A 230 17.04 -0.72 12.30
C ALA A 230 17.76 -1.29 13.51
N ILE A 231 17.23 -2.39 14.06
CA ILE A 231 17.96 -3.24 15.00
C ILE A 231 18.66 -4.32 14.17
N SER A 232 19.98 -4.20 14.04
CA SER A 232 20.81 -5.13 13.28
C SER A 232 21.52 -6.08 14.24
N ILE A 233 21.21 -7.37 14.12
CA ILE A 233 21.71 -8.43 15.01
C ILE A 233 22.73 -9.27 14.25
N ALA A 234 23.98 -9.22 14.69
CA ALA A 234 25.06 -10.00 14.09
C ALA A 234 24.91 -11.50 14.40
N PRO A 235 25.58 -12.39 13.65
CA PRO A 235 25.63 -13.82 13.97
C PRO A 235 26.14 -14.14 15.39
N SER A 236 26.91 -13.22 16.00
CA SER A 236 27.36 -13.29 17.39
C SER A 236 26.25 -12.98 18.42
N ARG A 237 25.03 -12.65 17.97
CA ARG A 237 23.89 -12.15 18.76
C ARG A 237 24.09 -10.76 19.36
N GLU A 238 25.13 -10.04 18.95
CA GLU A 238 25.28 -8.63 19.29
C GLU A 238 24.32 -7.79 18.43
N ALA A 239 23.46 -7.03 19.09
CA ALA A 239 22.53 -6.10 18.45
C ALA A 239 23.07 -4.68 18.46
N LYS A 240 22.77 -3.92 17.41
CA LYS A 240 23.00 -2.47 17.33
C LYS A 240 21.76 -1.78 16.78
N LEU A 241 21.46 -0.60 17.31
CA LEU A 241 20.50 0.32 16.69
C LEU A 241 21.23 1.18 15.65
N VAL A 242 20.68 1.22 14.44
CA VAL A 242 21.12 2.08 13.34
C VAL A 242 19.94 2.99 12.99
N SER A 243 20.23 4.27 12.72
CA SER A 243 19.23 5.25 12.30
C SER A 243 19.65 5.84 10.96
N TYR A 244 18.72 5.87 10.02
CA TYR A 244 18.85 6.47 8.71
C TYR A 244 17.93 7.68 8.63
N ASP A 245 18.39 8.71 7.92
CA ASP A 245 17.61 9.89 7.57
C ASP A 245 17.55 9.95 6.05
N SER A 246 16.33 9.93 5.51
CA SER A 246 16.08 9.97 4.06
C SER A 246 16.14 11.38 3.49
N ASP A 247 16.00 12.43 4.31
CA ASP A 247 16.01 13.85 3.94
C ASP A 247 15.09 14.13 2.71
N LEU A 248 13.86 13.63 2.75
CA LEU A 248 12.92 13.73 1.63
C LEU A 248 12.10 15.02 1.72
N HIS A 249 11.99 15.72 0.59
CA HIS A 249 11.22 16.97 0.47
C HIS A 249 10.27 16.91 -0.74
N PRO A 250 9.24 16.04 -0.73
CA PRO A 250 8.30 15.91 -1.83
C PRO A 250 7.47 17.19 -2.03
N GLY A 251 6.95 17.37 -3.25
CA GLY A 251 6.02 18.45 -3.56
C GLY A 251 4.60 18.10 -3.13
N ALA A 252 3.72 19.11 -3.08
CA ALA A 252 2.30 18.90 -2.74
C ALA A 252 1.43 18.37 -3.91
N GLY A 253 2.03 18.21 -5.10
CA GLY A 253 1.34 17.73 -6.30
C GLY A 253 1.24 16.21 -6.32
N TYR A 254 0.27 15.67 -7.06
CA TYR A 254 0.20 14.22 -7.30
C TYR A 254 1.48 13.75 -8.01
N PRO A 255 2.05 12.57 -7.66
CA PRO A 255 3.30 12.10 -8.26
C PRO A 255 3.20 12.01 -9.79
N GLU A 256 4.21 12.56 -10.47
CA GLU A 256 4.32 12.47 -11.92
C GLU A 256 4.90 11.11 -12.31
N LEU A 257 4.14 10.34 -13.10
CA LEU A 257 4.64 9.11 -13.68
C LEU A 257 5.62 9.41 -14.83
N PRO A 258 6.70 8.61 -14.97
CA PRO A 258 7.58 8.74 -16.13
C PRO A 258 6.79 8.63 -17.46
N PRO A 259 7.01 9.52 -18.43
CA PRO A 259 6.18 9.64 -19.62
C PRO A 259 6.37 8.46 -20.59
N GLY A 260 5.34 8.16 -21.38
CA GLY A 260 5.41 7.18 -22.48
C GLY A 260 5.16 5.72 -22.09
N HIS A 261 4.79 5.46 -20.83
CA HIS A 261 4.54 4.11 -20.31
C HIS A 261 3.07 3.77 -20.13
N ILE A 262 2.18 4.76 -20.05
CA ILE A 262 0.73 4.58 -20.00
C ILE A 262 0.18 4.88 -21.39
N LEU A 263 -0.15 3.83 -22.15
CA LEU A 263 -0.75 3.97 -23.47
C LEU A 263 -2.28 3.83 -23.38
N PRO A 264 -3.03 4.59 -24.20
CA PRO A 264 -4.48 4.52 -24.18
C PRO A 264 -4.97 3.21 -24.80
N ALA A 265 -5.96 2.59 -24.16
CA ALA A 265 -6.76 1.51 -24.73
C ALA A 265 -8.16 2.01 -25.13
N THR A 266 -8.75 1.37 -26.13
CA THR A 266 -10.17 1.54 -26.48
C THR A 266 -11.02 0.59 -25.66
N CYS A 267 -12.25 1.00 -25.41
CA CYS A 267 -13.17 0.25 -24.58
C CYS A 267 -14.43 -0.04 -25.38
N ASP A 268 -14.77 -1.31 -25.45
CA ASP A 268 -15.98 -1.77 -26.07
C ASP A 268 -16.95 -2.22 -24.97
N SER A 269 -18.11 -1.56 -24.87
CA SER A 269 -19.21 -2.06 -24.04
C SER A 269 -19.65 -3.41 -24.60
N THR A 270 -19.70 -4.42 -23.74
CA THR A 270 -19.99 -5.81 -24.11
C THR A 270 -21.33 -6.28 -23.60
N PHE A 271 -21.92 -5.60 -22.62
CA PHE A 271 -23.24 -5.94 -22.09
C PHE A 271 -23.95 -4.74 -21.44
N HIS A 272 -25.29 -4.82 -21.44
CA HIS A 272 -26.19 -3.92 -20.71
C HIS A 272 -27.43 -4.72 -20.28
N TYR A 273 -27.78 -4.62 -19.01
CA TYR A 273 -28.95 -5.26 -18.41
C TYR A 273 -29.84 -4.23 -17.75
N GLU A 274 -31.15 -4.40 -17.89
CA GLU A 274 -32.15 -3.64 -17.14
C GLU A 274 -33.17 -4.60 -16.53
N VAL A 275 -33.43 -4.43 -15.24
CA VAL A 275 -34.46 -5.15 -14.50
C VAL A 275 -35.42 -4.14 -13.90
N THR A 276 -36.57 -3.99 -14.57
CA THR A 276 -37.65 -3.08 -14.15
C THR A 276 -38.72 -3.84 -13.39
N ALA A 277 -39.13 -3.31 -12.24
CA ALA A 277 -40.18 -3.92 -11.43
C ALA A 277 -41.50 -4.08 -12.21
N GLY A 278 -42.11 -5.25 -12.10
CA GLY A 278 -43.35 -5.61 -12.81
C GLY A 278 -43.14 -6.08 -14.26
N VAL A 279 -41.93 -5.95 -14.82
CA VAL A 279 -41.59 -6.50 -16.14
C VAL A 279 -41.03 -7.90 -15.98
N GLY A 280 -41.55 -8.87 -16.73
CA GLY A 280 -41.05 -10.26 -16.70
C GLY A 280 -41.21 -10.98 -15.35
N GLY A 281 -42.03 -10.46 -14.43
CA GLY A 281 -42.17 -10.98 -13.07
C GLY A 281 -41.14 -10.46 -12.08
N ALA A 282 -40.22 -9.58 -12.51
CA ALA A 282 -39.22 -8.98 -11.63
C ALA A 282 -39.87 -8.10 -10.55
N MET A 283 -39.26 -8.09 -9.38
CA MET A 283 -39.68 -7.23 -8.25
C MET A 283 -38.48 -6.52 -7.65
N VAL A 284 -38.72 -5.34 -7.06
CA VAL A 284 -37.69 -4.70 -6.24
C VAL A 284 -37.57 -5.48 -4.93
N PRO A 285 -36.36 -5.95 -4.55
CA PRO A 285 -36.14 -6.58 -3.27
C PRO A 285 -36.52 -5.67 -2.11
N LEU A 286 -36.93 -6.28 -0.99
CA LEU A 286 -37.21 -5.52 0.22
C LEU A 286 -35.91 -4.89 0.73
N ASN A 287 -35.98 -3.62 1.16
CA ASN A 287 -34.85 -2.84 1.67
C ASN A 287 -33.72 -2.58 0.65
N SER A 288 -33.99 -2.68 -0.65
CA SER A 288 -33.03 -2.22 -1.66
C SER A 288 -32.70 -0.74 -1.47
N ASN A 289 -31.45 -0.40 -1.74
CA ASN A 289 -31.06 0.99 -1.88
C ASN A 289 -31.75 1.64 -3.10
N VAL A 290 -31.80 2.97 -3.13
CA VAL A 290 -32.32 3.75 -4.25
C VAL A 290 -31.42 4.94 -4.55
N ASN A 291 -31.42 5.39 -5.81
CA ASN A 291 -30.51 6.43 -6.30
C ASN A 291 -29.04 6.11 -5.98
N GLU A 292 -28.65 4.86 -6.20
CA GLU A 292 -27.29 4.38 -5.93
C GLU A 292 -26.57 4.11 -7.27
N THR A 293 -25.27 4.36 -7.30
CA THR A 293 -24.39 3.86 -8.35
C THR A 293 -23.13 3.27 -7.73
N VAL A 294 -22.78 2.05 -8.11
CA VAL A 294 -21.52 1.42 -7.72
C VAL A 294 -20.72 1.13 -8.97
N TYR A 295 -19.55 1.75 -9.08
CA TYR A 295 -18.54 1.44 -10.08
C TYR A 295 -17.60 0.40 -9.50
N PHE A 296 -17.58 -0.80 -10.07
CA PHE A 296 -16.59 -1.81 -9.72
C PHE A 296 -15.40 -1.72 -10.65
N ILE A 297 -14.21 -1.74 -10.06
CA ILE A 297 -12.96 -1.96 -10.76
C ILE A 297 -12.31 -3.23 -10.22
N ARG A 298 -11.61 -3.94 -11.10
CA ARG A 298 -10.74 -5.04 -10.70
C ARG A 298 -9.47 -4.48 -10.04
N HIS A 299 -8.85 -5.26 -9.16
CA HIS A 299 -7.48 -4.98 -8.75
C HIS A 299 -6.52 -4.89 -9.95
N ALA A 300 -5.41 -4.17 -9.80
CA ALA A 300 -4.41 -4.00 -10.85
C ALA A 300 -3.68 -5.31 -11.21
N GLU A 301 -2.90 -5.30 -12.30
CA GLU A 301 -2.17 -6.46 -12.82
C GLU A 301 -1.33 -7.13 -11.73
N ALA A 302 -1.63 -8.39 -11.44
CA ALA A 302 -1.01 -9.14 -10.34
C ALA A 302 -0.24 -10.39 -10.77
N HIS A 303 -0.37 -10.81 -12.03
CA HIS A 303 0.04 -12.14 -12.47
C HIS A 303 0.99 -12.05 -13.68
N PRO A 304 2.30 -12.38 -13.54
CA PRO A 304 3.19 -12.54 -14.69
C PRO A 304 2.86 -13.79 -15.53
N THR A 305 2.26 -14.81 -14.89
CA THR A 305 1.69 -16.05 -15.45
C THR A 305 0.41 -16.36 -14.69
N ALA A 306 -0.47 -17.21 -15.25
CA ALA A 306 -1.80 -17.46 -14.67
C ALA A 306 -1.76 -18.01 -13.22
N ASP A 307 -0.72 -18.78 -12.86
CA ASP A 307 -0.64 -19.47 -11.57
C ASP A 307 0.27 -18.75 -10.55
N TRP A 308 0.90 -17.63 -10.93
CA TRP A 308 1.75 -16.84 -10.04
C TRP A 308 0.86 -15.91 -9.20
N ASP A 309 0.93 -16.01 -7.87
CA ASP A 309 0.25 -15.07 -6.96
C ASP A 309 1.06 -14.89 -5.66
N ASP A 310 1.18 -13.66 -5.20
CA ASP A 310 1.79 -13.30 -3.91
C ASP A 310 0.92 -12.36 -3.05
N GLY A 311 -0.36 -12.23 -3.41
CA GLY A 311 -1.35 -11.40 -2.73
C GLY A 311 -1.27 -9.91 -3.07
N ASN A 312 -0.17 -9.47 -3.71
CA ASN A 312 0.04 -8.09 -4.16
C ASN A 312 -0.16 -7.99 -5.69
N TYR A 313 -0.16 -6.76 -6.22
CA TYR A 313 -0.02 -6.55 -7.66
C TYR A 313 1.45 -6.46 -8.06
N ILE A 314 1.77 -6.63 -9.34
CA ILE A 314 3.14 -6.55 -9.86
C ILE A 314 3.49 -5.15 -10.36
N GLY A 315 4.74 -4.94 -10.79
CA GLY A 315 5.22 -3.66 -11.31
C GLY A 315 4.31 -3.02 -12.38
N ALA A 316 3.71 -3.82 -13.28
CA ALA A 316 2.69 -3.35 -14.22
C ALA A 316 1.45 -2.79 -13.49
N GLY A 317 0.97 -3.48 -12.46
CA GLY A 317 -0.15 -3.02 -11.63
C GLY A 317 0.15 -1.73 -10.87
N GLN A 318 1.40 -1.49 -10.45
CA GLN A 318 1.80 -0.20 -9.84
C GLN A 318 1.64 0.96 -10.83
N TRP A 319 1.96 0.75 -12.11
CA TRP A 319 1.73 1.75 -13.15
C TRP A 319 0.24 2.06 -13.31
N ARG A 320 -0.62 1.03 -13.37
CA ARG A 320 -2.07 1.20 -13.46
C ARG A 320 -2.63 1.93 -12.23
N ALA A 321 -2.32 1.47 -11.03
CA ALA A 321 -2.80 2.05 -9.77
C ALA A 321 -2.47 3.55 -9.65
N LEU A 322 -1.23 3.94 -9.96
CA LEU A 322 -0.82 5.35 -9.96
C LEU A 322 -1.39 6.17 -11.14
N ALA A 323 -1.77 5.52 -12.24
CA ALA A 323 -2.40 6.19 -13.38
C ALA A 323 -3.90 6.42 -13.18
N LEU A 324 -4.57 5.65 -12.30
CA LEU A 324 -6.02 5.71 -12.07
C LEU A 324 -6.60 7.11 -11.90
N PRO A 325 -6.02 8.04 -11.09
CA PRO A 325 -6.57 9.39 -10.97
C PRO A 325 -6.73 10.11 -12.30
N SER A 326 -5.74 9.96 -13.19
CA SER A 326 -5.78 10.57 -14.53
C SER A 326 -6.65 9.77 -15.49
N ALA A 327 -6.64 8.45 -15.40
CA ALA A 327 -7.39 7.54 -16.28
C ALA A 327 -8.91 7.67 -16.08
N LEU A 328 -9.33 7.91 -14.84
CA LEU A 328 -10.74 8.05 -14.44
C LEU A 328 -11.22 9.51 -14.39
N GLN A 329 -10.33 10.47 -14.68
CA GLN A 329 -10.65 11.89 -14.60
C GLN A 329 -11.84 12.24 -15.49
N GLY A 330 -12.92 12.75 -14.88
CA GLY A 330 -14.15 13.15 -15.58
C GLY A 330 -14.99 12.00 -16.14
N LYS A 331 -14.60 10.74 -15.90
CA LYS A 331 -15.40 9.56 -16.27
C LYS A 331 -16.37 9.17 -15.17
N ILE A 332 -15.90 9.17 -13.92
CA ILE A 332 -16.69 8.83 -12.73
C ILE A 332 -16.50 9.87 -11.62
N HIS A 333 -17.49 9.96 -10.72
CA HIS A 333 -17.49 10.91 -9.60
C HIS A 333 -18.06 10.25 -8.33
N PRO A 334 -17.32 9.30 -7.71
CA PRO A 334 -17.75 8.66 -6.47
C PRO A 334 -17.66 9.61 -5.26
N ASP A 335 -18.54 9.39 -4.30
CA ASP A 335 -18.55 10.03 -2.98
C ASP A 335 -17.54 9.40 -2.02
N ALA A 336 -17.23 8.12 -2.21
CA ALA A 336 -16.33 7.34 -1.37
C ALA A 336 -15.77 6.13 -2.15
N VAL A 337 -14.66 5.60 -1.66
CA VAL A 337 -14.03 4.39 -2.16
C VAL A 337 -14.20 3.25 -1.15
N TYR A 338 -14.54 2.07 -1.64
CA TYR A 338 -14.58 0.83 -0.88
C TYR A 338 -13.62 -0.18 -1.49
N ALA A 339 -12.96 -0.98 -0.66
CA ALA A 339 -12.17 -2.11 -1.13
C ALA A 339 -12.25 -3.31 -0.20
N ILE A 340 -11.72 -4.44 -0.66
CA ILE A 340 -11.53 -5.63 0.16
C ILE A 340 -10.52 -5.31 1.28
N ASP A 341 -10.83 -5.76 2.50
CA ASP A 341 -9.91 -5.65 3.64
C ASP A 341 -8.59 -6.38 3.33
N PRO A 342 -7.45 -5.69 3.27
CA PRO A 342 -6.15 -6.30 2.94
C PRO A 342 -5.71 -7.34 3.97
N ALA A 343 -6.23 -7.29 5.19
CA ALA A 343 -5.89 -8.23 6.24
C ALA A 343 -6.57 -9.61 6.08
N VAL A 344 -7.44 -9.79 5.08
CA VAL A 344 -7.89 -11.13 4.69
C VAL A 344 -6.74 -11.88 4.02
N GLY A 345 -6.46 -13.09 4.48
CA GLY A 345 -5.48 -13.96 3.84
C GLY A 345 -6.07 -14.59 2.57
N ILE A 346 -5.22 -14.82 1.56
CA ILE A 346 -5.60 -15.70 0.45
C ILE A 346 -5.34 -17.16 0.83
N PRO A 347 -6.28 -18.08 0.53
CA PRO A 347 -6.05 -19.51 0.74
C PRO A 347 -4.88 -20.05 -0.07
N GLY A 348 -4.54 -19.34 -1.17
CA GLY A 348 -3.47 -19.68 -2.08
C GLY A 348 -3.78 -20.91 -2.93
N ASP A 349 -3.49 -20.85 -4.22
CA ASP A 349 -3.49 -22.01 -5.11
C ASP A 349 -2.10 -22.67 -5.19
N VAL A 350 -2.01 -23.82 -5.88
CA VAL A 350 -0.72 -24.47 -6.18
C VAL A 350 0.12 -23.52 -7.02
N GLY A 351 1.21 -23.00 -6.45
CA GLY A 351 2.01 -21.95 -7.10
C GLY A 351 1.83 -20.56 -6.49
N SER A 352 1.00 -20.38 -5.46
CA SER A 352 0.92 -19.10 -4.76
C SER A 352 1.84 -19.02 -3.53
N ILE A 353 2.18 -17.79 -3.13
CA ILE A 353 2.73 -17.51 -1.81
C ILE A 353 1.54 -17.21 -0.88
N LEU A 354 1.46 -17.96 0.22
CA LEU A 354 0.52 -17.63 1.30
C LEU A 354 0.79 -16.21 1.78
N SER A 355 -0.18 -15.33 1.60
CA SER A 355 -0.02 -13.89 1.76
C SER A 355 -1.34 -13.21 2.15
N SER A 356 -1.24 -11.94 2.54
CA SER A 356 -2.39 -11.06 2.72
C SER A 356 -2.85 -10.52 1.37
N TYR A 357 -4.15 -10.26 1.25
CA TYR A 357 -4.77 -9.87 -0.02
C TYR A 357 -4.80 -8.35 -0.23
N VAL A 358 -3.62 -7.77 -0.40
CA VAL A 358 -3.45 -6.31 -0.38
C VAL A 358 -3.83 -5.62 -1.71
N ARG A 359 -3.84 -6.36 -2.82
CA ARG A 359 -3.91 -5.77 -4.16
C ARG A 359 -5.17 -4.94 -4.47
N PRO A 360 -6.41 -5.29 -4.10
CA PRO A 360 -7.57 -4.48 -4.48
C PRO A 360 -7.54 -3.13 -3.76
N SER A 361 -7.21 -3.14 -2.47
CA SER A 361 -7.17 -1.90 -1.70
C SER A 361 -6.07 -0.96 -2.18
N LEU A 362 -4.87 -1.48 -2.40
CA LEU A 362 -3.75 -0.70 -2.94
C LEU A 362 -3.97 -0.24 -4.40
N THR A 363 -4.92 -0.83 -5.13
CA THR A 363 -5.24 -0.41 -6.51
C THR A 363 -5.96 0.94 -6.51
N ALA A 364 -7.03 1.10 -5.73
CA ALA A 364 -7.83 2.33 -5.74
C ALA A 364 -7.32 3.44 -4.80
N LEU A 365 -6.40 3.12 -3.90
CA LEU A 365 -5.87 4.09 -2.95
C LEU A 365 -5.30 5.37 -3.58
N PRO A 366 -4.46 5.30 -4.64
CA PRO A 366 -3.95 6.51 -5.27
C PRO A 366 -5.07 7.39 -5.87
N TYR A 367 -6.17 6.79 -6.35
CA TYR A 367 -7.36 7.51 -6.80
C TYR A 367 -8.07 8.23 -5.64
N ALA A 368 -8.23 7.56 -4.49
CA ALA A 368 -8.84 8.15 -3.30
C ALA A 368 -8.01 9.34 -2.78
N ILE A 369 -6.69 9.20 -2.72
CA ILE A 369 -5.74 10.25 -2.31
C ILE A 369 -5.86 11.47 -3.22
N ALA A 370 -5.77 11.27 -4.54
CA ALA A 370 -5.80 12.35 -5.51
C ALA A 370 -7.11 13.17 -5.48
N ASN A 371 -8.22 12.51 -5.15
CA ASN A 371 -9.56 13.10 -5.11
C ASN A 371 -10.03 13.43 -3.69
N LYS A 372 -9.21 13.21 -2.66
CA LYS A 372 -9.54 13.43 -1.24
C LYS A 372 -10.83 12.75 -0.80
N LEU A 373 -11.01 11.50 -1.24
CA LEU A 373 -12.21 10.74 -0.96
C LEU A 373 -12.08 9.95 0.35
N PRO A 374 -13.17 9.82 1.12
CA PRO A 374 -13.28 8.80 2.15
C PRO A 374 -12.91 7.42 1.59
N TYR A 375 -12.08 6.69 2.35
CA TYR A 375 -11.64 5.36 1.98
C TYR A 375 -12.10 4.36 3.04
N HIS A 376 -12.81 3.32 2.61
CA HIS A 376 -13.38 2.31 3.48
C HIS A 376 -12.96 0.91 3.05
N LEU A 377 -12.94 0.00 4.01
CA LEU A 377 -12.83 -1.43 3.74
C LEU A 377 -14.19 -2.08 3.96
N ALA A 378 -14.59 -2.97 3.05
CA ALA A 378 -15.74 -3.85 3.22
C ALA A 378 -15.40 -5.00 4.20
N ALA A 379 -14.85 -4.68 5.37
CA ALA A 379 -14.22 -5.62 6.29
C ALA A 379 -15.21 -6.62 6.91
N SER A 380 -16.51 -6.33 6.89
CA SER A 380 -17.56 -7.26 7.31
C SER A 380 -17.91 -8.31 6.25
N VAL A 381 -17.34 -8.20 5.04
CA VAL A 381 -17.54 -9.14 3.93
C VAL A 381 -16.34 -10.07 3.82
N ALA A 382 -16.58 -11.35 4.05
CA ALA A 382 -15.57 -12.37 4.13
C ALA A 382 -15.19 -12.93 2.74
N VAL A 383 -14.57 -12.13 1.87
CA VAL A 383 -14.44 -12.40 0.41
C VAL A 383 -13.87 -13.78 0.04
N PHE A 384 -13.04 -14.39 0.89
CA PHE A 384 -12.50 -15.74 0.68
C PHE A 384 -12.99 -16.80 1.67
N ALA A 385 -14.02 -16.53 2.48
CA ALA A 385 -14.26 -17.31 3.69
C ALA A 385 -15.34 -18.40 3.60
N GLN A 386 -16.25 -18.36 2.63
CA GLN A 386 -17.36 -19.32 2.49
C GLN A 386 -17.53 -19.73 1.03
N ASN A 387 -18.16 -20.88 0.77
CA ASN A 387 -18.48 -21.28 -0.60
C ASN A 387 -19.61 -20.40 -1.16
N PRO A 388 -19.67 -20.20 -2.48
CA PRO A 388 -20.85 -19.64 -3.14
C PRO A 388 -22.12 -20.47 -2.83
N PRO A 389 -23.31 -19.83 -2.71
CA PRO A 389 -23.60 -18.41 -2.98
C PRO A 389 -23.53 -17.48 -1.76
N GLN A 390 -23.16 -17.97 -0.57
CA GLN A 390 -23.25 -17.19 0.67
C GLN A 390 -22.42 -15.90 0.62
N LEU A 391 -21.17 -15.96 0.15
CA LEU A 391 -20.30 -14.78 0.07
C LEU A 391 -20.83 -13.73 -0.88
N SER A 392 -21.23 -14.16 -2.07
CA SER A 392 -21.79 -13.30 -3.11
C SER A 392 -23.08 -12.62 -2.64
N THR A 393 -23.88 -13.34 -1.85
CA THR A 393 -25.08 -12.78 -1.20
C THR A 393 -24.71 -11.77 -0.12
N ALA A 394 -23.68 -12.03 0.68
CA ALA A 394 -23.20 -11.08 1.69
C ALA A 394 -22.63 -9.80 1.05
N ALA A 395 -21.83 -9.92 -0.01
CA ALA A 395 -21.30 -8.80 -0.79
C ALA A 395 -22.44 -8.02 -1.48
N SER A 396 -23.40 -8.70 -2.11
CA SER A 396 -24.57 -8.07 -2.70
C SER A 396 -25.38 -7.30 -1.65
N ASN A 397 -25.60 -7.90 -0.48
CA ASN A 397 -26.34 -7.23 0.60
C ASN A 397 -25.56 -6.04 1.17
N PHE A 398 -24.24 -6.16 1.30
CA PHE A 398 -23.37 -5.07 1.76
C PHE A 398 -23.54 -3.83 0.89
N PHE A 399 -23.43 -3.98 -0.44
CA PHE A 399 -23.54 -2.84 -1.35
C PHE A 399 -25.00 -2.39 -1.57
N PHE A 400 -25.95 -3.30 -1.80
CA PHE A 400 -27.22 -2.89 -2.42
C PHE A 400 -28.45 -2.90 -1.51
N THR A 401 -28.28 -3.15 -0.19
CA THR A 401 -29.41 -3.29 0.73
C THR A 401 -29.27 -2.46 2.01
N ASN A 402 -30.37 -2.38 2.76
CA ASN A 402 -30.52 -1.72 4.06
C ASN A 402 -30.44 -0.19 4.06
N GLY A 403 -30.46 0.45 2.89
CA GLY A 403 -30.49 1.91 2.76
C GLY A 403 -29.13 2.59 2.97
N THR A 404 -28.09 1.83 3.33
CA THR A 404 -26.76 2.36 3.72
C THR A 404 -26.15 3.27 2.66
N PHE A 405 -26.32 2.92 1.38
CA PHE A 405 -25.73 3.63 0.24
C PHE A 405 -26.78 4.27 -0.67
N SER A 406 -28.02 4.44 -0.20
CA SER A 406 -29.03 5.17 -0.97
C SER A 406 -28.62 6.62 -1.18
N GLY A 407 -28.74 7.12 -2.41
CA GLY A 407 -28.31 8.45 -2.80
C GLY A 407 -26.80 8.62 -2.91
N ARG A 408 -26.02 7.53 -2.96
CA ARG A 408 -24.55 7.55 -3.03
C ARG A 408 -24.03 7.00 -4.35
N THR A 409 -22.87 7.50 -4.74
CA THR A 409 -22.03 6.93 -5.80
C THR A 409 -20.76 6.38 -5.18
N LEU A 410 -20.45 5.11 -5.41
CA LEU A 410 -19.28 4.43 -4.84
C LEU A 410 -18.33 3.99 -5.95
N LEU A 411 -17.03 3.99 -5.64
CA LEU A 411 -16.02 3.22 -6.37
C LEU A 411 -15.62 2.03 -5.50
N ALA A 412 -15.72 0.81 -6.03
CA ALA A 412 -15.38 -0.42 -5.34
C ALA A 412 -14.23 -1.14 -6.06
N ALA A 413 -13.07 -1.28 -5.40
CA ALA A 413 -11.97 -2.10 -5.90
C ALA A 413 -12.06 -3.52 -5.35
N TRP A 414 -12.15 -4.50 -6.24
CA TRP A 414 -12.55 -5.86 -5.88
C TRP A 414 -11.78 -6.95 -6.64
N GLU A 415 -12.06 -8.21 -6.28
CA GLU A 415 -11.60 -9.42 -6.99
C GLU A 415 -12.58 -9.74 -8.13
N HIS A 416 -12.09 -9.85 -9.37
CA HIS A 416 -12.96 -9.95 -10.56
C HIS A 416 -13.82 -11.20 -10.52
N ASP A 417 -13.29 -12.33 -10.03
CA ASP A 417 -14.05 -13.58 -9.92
C ASP A 417 -15.20 -13.52 -8.90
N HIS A 418 -15.21 -12.51 -8.02
CA HIS A 418 -16.27 -12.30 -7.04
C HIS A 418 -17.31 -11.25 -7.45
N ILE A 419 -17.09 -10.49 -8.53
CA ILE A 419 -18.07 -9.49 -9.00
C ILE A 419 -19.26 -10.15 -9.72
N PRO A 420 -19.10 -11.01 -10.75
CA PRO A 420 -20.24 -11.62 -11.41
C PRO A 420 -21.14 -12.41 -10.46
N PRO A 421 -20.62 -13.26 -9.54
CA PRO A 421 -21.47 -13.94 -8.55
C PRO A 421 -22.22 -12.97 -7.62
N THR A 422 -21.59 -11.85 -7.23
CA THR A 422 -22.25 -10.80 -6.44
C THR A 422 -23.43 -10.19 -7.20
N ILE A 423 -23.25 -9.92 -8.49
CA ILE A 423 -24.31 -9.39 -9.35
C ILE A 423 -25.39 -10.44 -9.62
N ASP A 424 -25.04 -11.72 -9.79
CA ASP A 424 -26.00 -12.82 -9.89
C ASP A 424 -26.86 -12.93 -8.62
N ALA A 425 -26.27 -12.76 -7.43
CA ALA A 425 -27.01 -12.71 -6.18
C ALA A 425 -27.98 -11.51 -6.14
N LEU A 426 -27.56 -10.35 -6.65
CA LEU A 426 -28.42 -9.19 -6.81
C LEU A 426 -29.56 -9.49 -7.79
N LEU A 427 -29.28 -9.95 -9.02
CA LEU A 427 -30.27 -10.30 -10.03
C LEU A 427 -31.29 -11.33 -9.53
N ALA A 428 -30.82 -12.35 -8.81
CA ALA A 428 -31.67 -13.36 -8.19
C ALA A 428 -32.61 -12.75 -7.14
N SER A 429 -32.16 -11.75 -6.37
CA SER A 429 -33.02 -11.03 -5.42
C SER A 429 -34.18 -10.29 -6.10
N TYR A 430 -33.99 -9.87 -7.36
CA TYR A 430 -35.04 -9.29 -8.21
C TYR A 430 -35.96 -10.33 -8.87
N GLN A 431 -35.73 -11.62 -8.66
CA GLN A 431 -36.33 -12.73 -9.41
C GLN A 431 -36.04 -12.66 -10.93
N SER A 432 -34.93 -12.03 -11.31
CA SER A 432 -34.48 -12.01 -12.70
C SER A 432 -33.94 -13.37 -13.11
N VAL A 433 -34.12 -13.72 -14.39
CA VAL A 433 -33.50 -14.90 -15.03
C VAL A 433 -32.18 -14.56 -15.73
N LEU A 434 -31.79 -13.28 -15.72
CA LEU A 434 -30.51 -12.83 -16.26
C LEU A 434 -29.37 -13.31 -15.37
N THR A 435 -28.21 -13.52 -16.00
CA THR A 435 -26.96 -13.86 -15.33
C THR A 435 -25.87 -12.91 -15.81
N ALA A 436 -25.02 -12.46 -14.89
CA ALA A 436 -23.85 -11.67 -15.22
C ALA A 436 -22.90 -12.49 -16.11
N PRO A 437 -22.21 -11.85 -17.07
CA PRO A 437 -21.19 -12.53 -17.87
C PRO A 437 -19.98 -12.86 -16.98
N LYS A 438 -19.07 -13.72 -17.44
CA LYS A 438 -17.78 -13.86 -16.76
C LYS A 438 -16.98 -12.56 -16.95
N TRP A 439 -16.38 -12.03 -15.89
CA TRP A 439 -15.33 -11.02 -16.01
C TRP A 439 -14.03 -11.74 -16.40
N HIS A 440 -13.47 -11.40 -17.55
CA HIS A 440 -12.33 -12.13 -18.11
C HIS A 440 -11.03 -11.91 -17.29
N ASP A 441 -10.22 -12.96 -17.18
CA ASP A 441 -9.00 -12.95 -16.34
C ASP A 441 -7.91 -12.00 -16.87
N ASP A 442 -7.99 -11.57 -18.13
CA ASP A 442 -7.10 -10.59 -18.78
C ASP A 442 -7.73 -9.18 -18.89
N ASP A 443 -8.98 -9.01 -18.47
CA ASP A 443 -9.67 -7.72 -18.46
C ASP A 443 -9.42 -6.97 -17.15
N TYR A 444 -8.40 -6.10 -17.17
CA TYR A 444 -8.08 -5.16 -16.09
C TYR A 444 -8.65 -3.75 -16.33
N ASP A 445 -9.27 -3.51 -17.49
CA ASP A 445 -9.57 -2.16 -17.95
C ASP A 445 -11.04 -1.79 -17.85
N SER A 446 -11.96 -2.76 -17.95
CA SER A 446 -13.38 -2.47 -17.87
C SER A 446 -13.81 -2.02 -16.47
N ILE A 447 -14.85 -1.19 -16.43
CA ILE A 447 -15.50 -0.75 -15.19
C ILE A 447 -16.95 -1.22 -15.27
N TRP A 448 -17.36 -2.04 -14.32
CA TRP A 448 -18.75 -2.49 -14.27
C TRP A 448 -19.56 -1.52 -13.43
N THR A 449 -20.64 -1.01 -14.00
CA THR A 449 -21.52 -0.06 -13.34
C THR A 449 -22.80 -0.78 -12.93
N VAL A 450 -23.12 -0.73 -11.65
CA VAL A 450 -24.42 -1.16 -11.11
C VAL A 450 -25.18 0.08 -10.66
N ARG A 451 -26.42 0.27 -11.13
CA ARG A 451 -27.27 1.39 -10.72
C ARG A 451 -28.61 0.92 -10.18
N LEU A 452 -29.04 1.56 -9.09
CA LEU A 452 -30.40 1.46 -8.57
C LEU A 452 -31.06 2.83 -8.70
N ASP A 453 -32.13 2.93 -9.48
CA ASP A 453 -32.81 4.22 -9.70
C ASP A 453 -33.69 4.64 -8.49
N ALA A 454 -34.45 5.73 -8.64
CA ALA A 454 -35.32 6.25 -7.60
C ALA A 454 -36.49 5.30 -7.23
N GLN A 455 -36.79 4.33 -8.07
CA GLN A 455 -37.79 3.30 -7.86
C GLN A 455 -37.17 1.96 -7.41
N GLY A 456 -35.84 1.88 -7.37
CA GLY A 456 -35.11 0.64 -7.13
C GLY A 456 -35.08 -0.28 -8.34
N ASN A 457 -35.29 0.20 -9.57
CA ASN A 457 -34.99 -0.60 -10.75
C ASN A 457 -33.47 -0.71 -10.91
N LEU A 458 -33.02 -1.86 -11.40
CA LEU A 458 -31.61 -2.20 -11.54
C LEU A 458 -31.16 -2.05 -12.99
N SER A 459 -30.00 -1.41 -13.20
CA SER A 459 -29.23 -1.56 -14.43
C SER A 459 -27.81 -2.02 -14.13
N VAL A 460 -27.23 -2.82 -15.03
CA VAL A 460 -25.84 -3.28 -14.95
C VAL A 460 -25.21 -3.23 -16.34
N ASP A 461 -24.08 -2.55 -16.46
CA ASP A 461 -23.37 -2.34 -17.74
C ASP A 461 -21.85 -2.30 -17.54
N ASN A 462 -21.11 -2.31 -18.65
CA ASN A 462 -19.67 -2.04 -18.67
C ASN A 462 -19.33 -0.90 -19.66
N ASP A 463 -20.14 0.17 -19.66
CA ASP A 463 -19.97 1.28 -20.60
C ASP A 463 -18.71 2.13 -20.34
N PHE A 464 -18.13 2.00 -19.14
CA PHE A 464 -16.91 2.69 -18.73
C PHE A 464 -15.71 1.77 -18.69
N CYS A 465 -14.54 2.39 -18.74
CA CYS A 465 -13.24 1.76 -18.60
C CYS A 465 -12.19 2.75 -18.10
N GLU A 466 -11.07 2.23 -17.62
CA GLU A 466 -9.90 3.03 -17.26
C GLU A 466 -9.21 3.58 -18.52
N GLY A 467 -9.21 2.82 -19.62
CA GLY A 467 -8.61 3.20 -20.89
C GLY A 467 -7.08 3.08 -20.89
N ILE A 468 -6.54 2.11 -20.16
CA ILE A 468 -5.11 1.80 -20.04
C ILE A 468 -4.83 0.47 -20.74
N ASP A 469 -3.89 0.47 -21.68
CA ASP A 469 -3.43 -0.75 -22.36
C ASP A 469 -2.55 -1.62 -21.43
N SER A 470 -3.14 -2.65 -20.82
CA SER A 470 -2.44 -3.62 -19.97
C SER A 470 -1.23 -4.26 -20.65
N THR A 471 -1.29 -4.48 -21.96
CA THR A 471 -0.20 -5.17 -22.68
C THR A 471 1.02 -4.28 -22.91
N ALA A 472 0.84 -2.96 -22.81
CA ALA A 472 1.89 -1.97 -22.95
C ALA A 472 2.57 -1.59 -21.63
N LEU A 473 1.99 -1.97 -20.48
CA LEU A 473 2.53 -1.60 -19.17
C LEU A 473 3.92 -2.23 -18.93
N PRO A 474 4.89 -1.47 -18.41
CA PRO A 474 6.20 -2.02 -18.10
C PRO A 474 6.13 -3.09 -17.01
N LYS A 475 6.93 -4.16 -17.17
CA LYS A 475 7.04 -5.22 -16.16
C LYS A 475 7.70 -4.75 -14.85
N ALA A 476 8.61 -3.78 -14.95
CA ALA A 476 9.25 -3.18 -13.78
C ALA A 476 8.41 -2.01 -13.28
N ALA A 477 8.40 -1.81 -11.96
CA ALA A 477 7.71 -0.70 -11.34
C ALA A 477 8.30 0.67 -11.76
N PRO A 478 7.51 1.76 -11.70
CA PRO A 478 8.04 3.11 -11.85
C PRO A 478 9.12 3.38 -10.79
N VAL A 479 10.14 4.16 -11.15
CA VAL A 479 11.22 4.57 -10.24
C VAL A 479 11.09 6.07 -9.99
N PHE A 480 11.11 6.45 -8.72
CA PHE A 480 11.01 7.82 -8.23
C PHE A 480 12.30 8.27 -7.56
#